data_AF-A0A6N7A6T2-F1
#
_entry.id   AF-A0A6N7A6T2-F1
#
_cell.length_a   1.000
_cell.length_b   1.000
_cell.length_c   1.000
_cell.angle_alpha   90.00
_cell.angle_beta   90.00
_cell.angle_gamma   90.00
#
_symmetry.space_group_name_H-M   'P 1'
#
loop_
_entity.id
_entity.type
_entity.pdbx_description
1 polymer ?
#
loop_
_entity_poly.entity_id
_entity_poly.type
_entity_poly.pdbx_seq_one_letter_code
_entity_poly.pdbx_strand_id
1 'polypeptide(L)'
;MNKITTLARKYRQAPWRTQRQWLGLVLLGVVMAAMVAGVYLNVTARATLAGREILDLNYEIAANERANADLQTDLAEASSEAAMQQHAQMLGFVPARPEDIVYVVVPGYTPKTGVDLSTTTGQPPASIILPEYRQTLFEWFAERIQSSAPAAGGQQ
;
A
#
# COMPACT_ATOMS: atom_id res chain seq x y z
N MET A 1 3.33 55.08 76.35
CA MET A 1 3.50 53.62 76.20
C MET A 1 2.19 53.04 75.68
N ASN A 2 1.92 53.13 74.37
CA ASN A 2 0.68 52.62 73.76
C ASN A 2 1.03 51.68 72.60
N LYS A 3 0.57 50.43 72.71
CA LYS A 3 0.54 49.43 71.63
C LYS A 3 -0.77 49.58 70.85
N ILE A 4 -0.84 48.86 69.72
CA ILE A 4 -1.99 48.61 68.84
C ILE A 4 -2.19 49.69 67.77
N THR A 5 -1.78 49.40 66.52
CA THR A 5 -2.60 49.49 65.29
C THR A 5 -1.70 49.52 64.05
N THR A 6 -1.26 48.37 63.54
CA THR A 6 -0.99 48.20 62.09
C THR A 6 -1.11 46.73 61.68
N LEU A 7 -2.23 46.08 62.02
CA LEU A 7 -2.71 44.89 61.30
C LEU A 7 -3.46 45.29 60.02
N ALA A 8 -3.03 46.36 59.37
CA ALA A 8 -3.74 46.96 58.25
C ALA A 8 -3.14 46.50 56.92
N ARG A 9 -3.90 45.62 56.27
CA ARG A 9 -4.09 45.57 54.82
C ARG A 9 -3.24 44.54 54.06
N LYS A 10 -3.43 43.29 54.45
CA LYS A 10 -3.59 42.18 53.49
C LYS A 10 -4.86 42.45 52.64
N TYR A 11 -4.85 42.07 51.37
CA TYR A 11 -5.95 42.16 50.39
C TYR A 11 -6.27 43.53 49.80
N ARG A 12 -5.51 43.95 48.77
CA ARG A 12 -6.06 44.67 47.60
C ARG A 12 -5.01 44.86 46.51
N GLN A 13 -4.70 43.79 45.80
CA GLN A 13 -4.29 43.91 44.40
C GLN A 13 -5.22 42.98 43.63
N ALA A 14 -6.03 43.57 42.75
CA ALA A 14 -7.23 42.98 42.17
C ALA A 14 -6.95 41.61 41.50
N PRO A 15 -7.33 40.47 42.13
CA PRO A 15 -7.06 39.14 41.60
C PRO A 15 -7.92 38.79 40.37
N TRP A 16 -8.87 39.66 40.01
CA TRP A 16 -9.89 39.45 38.97
C TRP A 16 -9.34 39.41 37.53
N ARG A 17 -8.12 39.92 37.28
CA ARG A 17 -7.48 39.83 35.94
C ARG A 17 -6.78 38.49 35.76
N THR A 18 -6.04 38.03 36.77
CA THR A 18 -5.33 36.74 36.75
C THR A 18 -6.31 35.56 36.73
N GLN A 19 -7.44 35.66 37.43
CA GLN A 19 -8.50 34.65 37.37
C GLN A 19 -9.10 34.51 35.96
N ARG A 20 -9.28 35.62 35.23
CA ARG A 20 -9.81 35.58 33.86
C ARG A 20 -8.77 35.11 32.83
N GLN A 21 -7.49 35.40 33.03
CA GLN A 21 -6.41 34.88 32.18
C GLN A 21 -6.27 33.36 32.32
N TRP A 22 -6.34 32.84 33.55
CA TRP A 22 -6.33 31.39 33.79
C TRP A 22 -7.54 30.70 33.17
N LEU A 23 -8.73 31.29 33.30
CA LEU A 23 -9.94 30.76 32.65
C LEU A 23 -9.78 30.73 31.12
N GLY A 24 -9.20 31.78 30.52
CA GLY A 24 -8.90 31.82 29.09
C GLY A 24 -7.87 30.78 28.65
N LEU A 25 -6.82 30.55 29.44
CA LEU A 25 -5.81 29.52 29.17
C LEU A 25 -6.38 28.11 29.25
N VAL A 26 -7.20 27.82 30.26
CA VAL A 26 -7.89 26.54 30.37
C VAL A 26 -8.84 26.33 29.17
N LEU A 27 -9.59 27.37 28.80
CA LEU A 27 -10.51 27.29 27.66
C LEU A 27 -9.76 27.08 26.34
N LEU A 28 -8.62 27.77 26.14
CA LEU A 28 -7.74 27.54 24.99
C LEU A 28 -7.22 26.10 24.95
N GLY A 29 -6.79 25.56 26.10
CA GLY A 29 -6.32 24.18 26.21
C GLY A 29 -7.40 23.17 25.85
N VAL A 30 -8.64 23.40 26.30
CA VAL A 30 -9.80 22.55 25.93
C VAL A 30 -10.09 22.63 24.44
N VAL A 31 -10.04 23.82 23.83
CA VAL A 31 -10.26 23.98 22.38
C VAL A 31 -9.17 23.26 21.58
N MET A 32 -7.90 23.37 21.98
CA MET A 32 -6.79 22.63 21.38
C MET A 32 -7.00 21.12 21.49
N ALA A 33 -7.36 20.62 22.68
CA ALA A 33 -7.64 19.20 22.88
C ALA A 33 -8.83 18.73 22.03
N ALA A 34 -9.89 19.53 21.93
CA ALA A 34 -11.06 19.23 21.10
C ALA A 34 -10.71 19.20 19.60
N MET A 35 -9.82 20.09 19.15
CA MET A 35 -9.35 20.11 17.76
C MET A 35 -8.55 18.84 17.43
N VAL A 36 -7.63 18.44 18.32
CA VAL A 36 -6.87 17.18 18.17
C VAL A 36 -7.82 15.98 18.17
N ALA A 37 -8.77 15.93 19.09
CA ALA A 37 -9.76 14.85 19.17
C ALA A 37 -10.62 14.78 17.90
N GLY A 38 -11.05 15.92 17.36
CA GLY A 38 -11.82 15.99 16.12
C GLY A 38 -11.05 15.50 14.89
N VAL A 39 -9.77 15.88 14.77
CA VAL A 39 -8.89 15.36 13.71
C VAL A 39 -8.71 13.85 13.85
N TYR A 40 -8.42 13.37 15.05
CA TYR A 40 -8.21 11.94 15.31
C TYR A 40 -9.46 11.12 14.93
N LEU A 41 -10.65 11.58 15.31
CA LEU A 41 -11.91 10.93 14.98
C LEU A 41 -12.18 10.91 13.46
N ASN A 42 -11.90 12.01 12.76
CA ASN A 42 -12.08 12.09 11.30
C ASN A 42 -11.10 11.16 10.56
N VAL A 43 -9.86 11.03 11.03
CA VAL A 43 -8.87 10.10 10.46
C VAL A 43 -9.30 8.65 10.68
N THR A 44 -9.73 8.29 11.89
CA THR A 44 -10.21 6.93 12.19
C THR A 44 -11.44 6.57 11.35
N ALA A 45 -12.40 7.47 11.20
CA ALA A 45 -13.61 7.22 10.41
C ALA A 45 -13.30 6.96 8.92
N ARG A 46 -12.38 7.72 8.33
CA ARG A 46 -11.94 7.52 6.93
C ARG A 46 -11.17 6.22 6.74
N ALA A 47 -10.33 5.85 7.72
CA ALA A 47 -9.59 4.60 7.69
C ALA A 47 -10.52 3.37 7.74
N THR A 48 -11.60 3.42 8.51
CA THR A 48 -12.57 2.31 8.59
C THR A 48 -13.35 2.13 7.28
N LEU A 49 -13.74 3.21 6.60
CA LEU A 49 -14.45 3.13 5.31
C LEU A 49 -13.56 2.62 4.18
N ALA A 50 -12.35 3.18 4.04
CA ALA A 50 -11.39 2.74 3.03
C ALA A 50 -10.94 1.29 3.25
N GLY A 51 -10.81 0.86 4.51
CA GLY A 51 -10.47 -0.53 4.84
C GLY A 51 -11.51 -1.54 4.37
N ARG A 52 -12.81 -1.20 4.42
CA ARG A 52 -13.88 -2.09 3.94
C ARG A 52 -13.86 -2.24 2.42
N GLU A 53 -13.67 -1.14 1.70
CA GLU A 53 -13.57 -1.17 0.24
C GLU A 53 -12.38 -2.01 -0.22
N ILE A 54 -11.23 -1.89 0.46
CA ILE A 54 -10.07 -2.74 0.22
C ILE A 54 -10.39 -4.21 0.49
N LEU A 55 -11.11 -4.53 1.57
CA LEU A 55 -11.52 -5.91 1.86
C LEU A 55 -12.42 -6.47 0.76
N ASP A 56 -13.43 -5.71 0.33
CA ASP A 56 -14.35 -6.13 -0.74
C ASP A 56 -13.59 -6.38 -2.06
N LEU A 57 -12.68 -5.48 -2.44
CA LEU A 57 -11.82 -5.67 -3.62
C LEU A 57 -10.93 -6.91 -3.50
N ASN A 58 -10.36 -7.19 -2.32
CA ASN A 58 -9.56 -8.40 -2.11
C ASN A 58 -10.40 -9.67 -2.23
N TYR A 59 -11.66 -9.65 -1.75
CA TYR A 59 -12.57 -10.77 -1.94
C TYR A 59 -12.87 -11.01 -3.43
N GLU A 60 -13.07 -9.93 -4.19
CA GLU A 60 -13.30 -10.02 -5.63
C GLU A 60 -12.08 -10.54 -6.40
N ILE A 61 -10.87 -10.09 -6.04
CA ILE A 61 -9.62 -10.63 -6.61
C ILE A 61 -9.51 -12.12 -6.32
N ALA A 62 -9.68 -12.54 -5.07
CA ALA A 62 -9.57 -13.94 -4.68
C ALA A 62 -10.66 -14.82 -5.35
N ALA A 63 -11.85 -14.28 -5.61
CA ALA A 63 -12.89 -14.98 -6.37
C ALA A 63 -12.49 -15.19 -7.83
N ASN A 64 -11.96 -14.14 -8.49
CA ASN A 64 -11.50 -14.20 -9.88
C ASN A 64 -10.29 -15.14 -10.04
N GLU A 65 -9.35 -15.13 -9.10
CA GLU A 65 -8.19 -16.03 -9.13
C GLU A 65 -8.61 -17.50 -9.06
N ARG A 66 -9.57 -17.84 -8.18
CA ARG A 66 -10.12 -19.20 -8.12
C ARG A 66 -10.79 -19.59 -9.43
N ALA A 67 -11.64 -18.72 -9.99
CA ALA A 67 -12.30 -18.98 -11.26
C ALA A 67 -11.30 -19.22 -12.41
N ASN A 68 -10.22 -18.44 -12.47
CA ASN A 68 -9.15 -18.65 -13.45
C ASN A 68 -8.42 -19.98 -13.24
N ALA A 69 -8.15 -20.37 -11.99
CA ALA A 69 -7.50 -21.64 -11.69
C ALA A 69 -8.39 -22.84 -12.07
N ASP A 70 -9.70 -22.74 -11.84
CA ASP A 70 -10.67 -23.75 -12.26
C ASP A 70 -10.70 -23.87 -13.79
N LEU A 71 -10.80 -22.74 -14.50
CA LEU A 71 -10.77 -22.72 -15.98
C LEU A 71 -9.45 -23.26 -16.57
N GLN A 72 -8.31 -22.98 -15.93
CA GLN A 72 -7.03 -23.56 -16.34
C GLN A 72 -7.01 -25.07 -16.14
N THR A 73 -7.62 -25.56 -15.07
CA THR A 73 -7.74 -27.00 -14.79
C THR A 73 -8.61 -27.66 -15.86
N ASP A 74 -9.77 -27.07 -16.17
CA ASP A 74 -10.67 -27.57 -17.23
C ASP A 74 -9.97 -27.59 -18.60
N LEU A 75 -9.23 -26.53 -18.92
CA LEU A 75 -8.46 -26.45 -20.16
C LEU A 75 -7.37 -27.52 -20.20
N ALA A 76 -6.64 -27.72 -19.09
CA ALA A 76 -5.61 -28.75 -18.99
C ALA A 76 -6.21 -30.16 -19.15
N GLU A 77 -7.37 -30.42 -18.58
CA GLU A 77 -8.07 -31.70 -18.73
C GLU A 77 -8.52 -31.92 -20.17
N ALA A 78 -9.17 -30.91 -20.79
CA ALA A 78 -9.64 -30.98 -22.17
C ALA A 78 -8.50 -31.08 -23.19
N SER A 79 -7.38 -30.41 -22.94
CA SER A 79 -6.19 -30.43 -23.80
C SER A 79 -5.23 -31.56 -23.47
N SER A 80 -5.51 -32.34 -22.42
CA SER A 80 -4.63 -33.42 -21.98
C SER A 80 -4.42 -34.45 -23.08
N GLU A 81 -3.24 -35.04 -23.10
CA GLU A 81 -2.91 -36.13 -24.03
C GLU A 81 -3.93 -37.27 -23.91
N ALA A 82 -4.40 -37.56 -22.69
CA ALA A 82 -5.41 -38.58 -22.44
C ALA A 82 -6.75 -38.26 -23.13
N ALA A 83 -7.26 -37.03 -22.98
CA ALA A 83 -8.49 -36.59 -23.64
C ALA A 83 -8.34 -36.62 -25.17
N MET A 84 -7.17 -36.18 -25.67
CA MET A 84 -6.86 -36.19 -27.10
C MET A 84 -6.77 -37.61 -27.66
N GLN A 85 -6.14 -38.53 -26.92
CA GLN A 85 -6.02 -39.94 -27.29
C GLN A 85 -7.38 -40.65 -27.27
N GLN A 86 -8.23 -40.35 -26.29
CA GLN A 86 -9.59 -40.88 -26.24
C GLN A 86 -10.41 -40.40 -27.44
N HIS A 87 -10.33 -39.11 -27.75
CA HIS A 87 -11.00 -38.54 -28.93
C HIS A 87 -10.49 -39.16 -30.24
N ALA A 88 -9.18 -39.36 -30.38
CA ALA A 88 -8.58 -39.99 -31.54
C ALA A 88 -9.06 -41.45 -31.72
N GLN A 89 -9.14 -42.22 -30.63
CA GLN A 89 -9.67 -43.59 -30.66
C GLN A 89 -11.15 -43.63 -31.08
N MET A 90 -11.97 -42.68 -30.61
CA MET A 90 -13.37 -42.58 -31.02
C MET A 90 -13.55 -42.27 -32.51
N LEU A 91 -12.61 -41.52 -33.10
CA LEU A 91 -12.57 -41.24 -34.54
C LEU A 91 -11.98 -42.40 -35.36
N GLY A 92 -11.56 -43.50 -34.71
CA GLY A 92 -10.98 -44.67 -35.35
C GLY A 92 -9.50 -44.56 -35.67
N PHE A 93 -8.80 -43.54 -35.14
CA PHE A 93 -7.35 -43.47 -35.23
C PHE A 93 -6.70 -44.56 -34.37
N VAL A 94 -5.57 -45.06 -34.84
CA VAL A 94 -4.74 -46.05 -34.15
C VAL A 94 -3.34 -45.46 -33.88
N PRO A 95 -2.66 -45.88 -32.80
CA PRO A 95 -1.30 -45.43 -32.52
C PRO A 95 -0.37 -45.74 -33.69
N ALA A 96 0.37 -44.73 -34.16
CA ALA A 96 1.33 -44.90 -35.24
C ALA A 96 2.51 -45.75 -34.78
N ARG A 97 2.88 -46.77 -35.56
CA ARG A 97 4.09 -47.57 -35.32
C ARG A 97 5.27 -46.95 -36.08
N PRO A 98 6.52 -47.25 -35.71
CA PRO A 98 7.69 -46.70 -36.39
C PRO A 98 7.69 -46.91 -37.91
N GLU A 99 7.14 -48.03 -38.37
CA GLU A 99 6.98 -48.37 -39.79
C GLU A 99 5.94 -47.50 -40.53
N ASP A 100 5.01 -46.85 -39.81
CA ASP A 100 3.92 -46.05 -40.38
C ASP A 100 4.31 -44.55 -40.51
N ILE A 101 5.52 -44.16 -40.08
CA ILE A 101 5.98 -42.76 -40.04
C ILE A 101 6.76 -42.40 -41.32
N VAL A 102 6.24 -41.45 -42.09
CA VAL A 102 6.90 -40.91 -43.30
C VAL A 102 7.44 -39.51 -43.03
N TYR A 103 8.75 -39.34 -43.16
CA TYR A 103 9.40 -38.04 -43.02
C TYR A 103 9.42 -37.29 -44.36
N VAL A 104 8.82 -36.11 -44.39
CA VAL A 104 8.81 -35.23 -45.57
C VAL A 104 9.63 -33.98 -45.26
N VAL A 105 10.61 -33.67 -46.09
CA VAL A 105 11.39 -32.43 -45.97
C VAL A 105 10.58 -31.29 -46.56
N VAL A 106 10.15 -30.36 -45.72
CA VAL A 106 9.41 -29.16 -46.16
C VAL A 106 10.39 -28.00 -46.36
N PRO A 107 10.59 -27.51 -47.60
CA PRO A 107 11.46 -26.37 -47.85
C PRO A 107 11.01 -25.13 -47.05
N GLY A 108 11.93 -24.49 -46.32
CA GLY A 108 11.63 -23.33 -45.50
C GLY A 108 11.12 -23.63 -44.08
N TYR A 109 11.07 -24.91 -43.66
CA TYR A 109 10.72 -25.25 -42.29
C TYR A 109 11.78 -24.72 -41.31
N THR A 110 11.36 -23.78 -40.45
CA THR A 110 12.17 -23.31 -39.32
C THR A 110 11.71 -24.09 -38.09
N PRO A 111 12.54 -25.02 -37.55
CA PRO A 111 12.15 -25.78 -36.37
C PRO A 111 11.86 -24.83 -35.20
N LYS A 112 10.81 -25.13 -34.43
CA LYS A 112 10.57 -24.44 -33.16
C LYS A 112 11.74 -24.75 -32.25
N THR A 113 12.64 -23.78 -32.05
CA THR A 113 13.70 -23.88 -31.05
C THR A 113 13.02 -24.14 -29.71
N GLY A 114 13.38 -25.23 -29.04
CA GLY A 114 12.87 -25.52 -27.70
C GLY A 114 13.09 -24.30 -26.80
N VAL A 115 12.11 -24.01 -25.95
CA VAL A 115 12.23 -22.92 -24.96
C VAL A 115 13.40 -23.27 -24.03
N ASP A 116 14.49 -22.51 -24.13
CA ASP A 116 15.64 -22.67 -23.24
C ASP A 116 15.32 -22.05 -21.88
N LEU A 117 14.77 -22.88 -20.99
CA LEU A 117 14.44 -22.56 -19.60
C LEU A 117 15.70 -22.24 -18.74
N SER A 118 16.90 -22.38 -19.30
CA SER A 118 18.17 -22.11 -18.60
C SER A 118 18.58 -20.63 -18.67
N THR A 119 17.96 -19.84 -19.56
CA THR A 119 18.26 -18.40 -19.69
C THR A 119 17.43 -17.59 -18.69
N THR A 120 17.93 -17.45 -17.47
CA THR A 120 17.60 -16.30 -16.61
C THR A 120 18.17 -15.06 -17.29
N THR A 121 17.49 -14.54 -18.31
CA THR A 121 17.81 -13.24 -18.90
C THR A 121 16.54 -12.39 -18.95
N GLY A 122 15.94 -12.24 -17.77
CA GLY A 122 15.25 -11.01 -17.43
C GLY A 122 16.16 -10.26 -16.47
N GLN A 123 16.91 -9.27 -16.97
CA GLN A 123 17.36 -8.19 -16.09
C GLN A 123 16.10 -7.74 -15.34
N PRO A 124 16.05 -7.79 -14.00
CA PRO A 124 14.88 -7.29 -13.28
C PRO A 124 14.62 -5.87 -13.80
N PRO A 125 13.36 -5.53 -14.15
CA PRO A 125 13.07 -4.22 -14.70
C PRO A 125 13.70 -3.19 -13.78
N ALA A 126 14.57 -2.33 -14.34
CA ALA A 126 15.20 -1.26 -13.58
C ALA A 126 14.07 -0.55 -12.84
N SER A 127 14.09 -0.66 -11.51
CA SER A 127 12.93 -0.36 -10.68
C SER A 127 12.48 1.08 -10.99
N ILE A 128 11.32 1.18 -11.66
CA ILE A 128 10.70 2.41 -12.20
C ILE A 128 10.24 3.35 -11.06
N ILE A 129 10.43 2.91 -9.82
CA ILE A 129 10.11 3.67 -8.62
C ILE A 129 11.05 4.88 -8.56
N LEU A 130 10.49 6.08 -8.76
CA LEU A 130 11.22 7.33 -8.60
C LEU A 130 11.84 7.38 -7.19
N PRO A 131 13.05 7.95 -7.02
CA PRO A 131 13.76 7.96 -5.74
C PRO A 131 12.93 8.52 -4.57
N GLU A 132 12.00 9.44 -4.85
CA GLU A 132 11.07 10.03 -3.89
C GLU A 132 10.14 9.00 -3.20
N TYR A 133 9.80 7.89 -3.87
CA TYR A 133 8.98 6.82 -3.28
C TYR A 133 9.81 5.77 -2.53
N ARG A 134 11.15 5.88 -2.56
CA ARG A 134 12.06 5.04 -1.75
C ARG A 134 12.49 5.73 -0.45
N GLN A 135 12.21 7.02 -0.31
CA GLN A 135 12.51 7.76 0.90
C GLN A 135 11.48 7.45 1.98
N THR A 136 11.92 7.40 3.23
CA THR A 136 10.99 7.27 4.34
C THR A 136 10.21 8.58 4.52
N LEU A 137 8.94 8.51 4.94
CA LEU A 137 8.12 9.71 5.19
C LEU A 137 8.79 10.69 6.17
N PHE A 138 9.59 10.17 7.11
CA PHE A 138 10.35 10.98 8.07
C PHE A 138 11.49 11.76 7.41
N GLU A 139 12.15 11.17 6.41
CA GLU A 139 13.27 11.79 5.69
C GLU A 139 12.77 12.92 4.79
N TRP A 140 11.70 12.68 4.02
CA TRP A 140 11.02 13.73 3.26
C TRP A 140 10.52 14.88 4.16
N PHE A 141 9.98 14.55 5.34
CA PHE A 141 9.46 15.55 6.27
C PHE A 141 10.58 16.42 6.88
N ALA A 142 11.71 15.81 7.24
CA ALA A 142 12.88 16.53 7.74
C ALA A 142 13.41 17.51 6.67
N GLU A 143 13.52 17.07 5.41
CA GLU A 143 13.97 17.90 4.30
C GLU A 143 13.01 19.06 4.01
N ARG A 144 11.69 18.85 4.12
CA ARG A 144 10.67 19.89 3.96
C ARG A 144 10.76 20.96 5.05
N ILE A 145 11.02 20.57 6.30
CA ILE A 145 11.20 21.52 7.40
C ILE A 145 12.49 22.31 7.23
N GLN A 146 13.59 21.64 6.88
CA GLN A 146 14.89 22.28 6.68
C GLN A 146 14.86 23.28 5.51
N SER A 147 14.18 22.94 4.42
CA SER A 147 14.01 23.82 3.24
C SER A 147 13.04 24.99 3.49
N SER A 148 12.19 24.90 4.51
CA SER A 148 11.30 26.00 4.94
C SER A 148 11.90 26.92 6.00
N ALA A 149 13.06 26.57 6.57
CA ALA A 149 13.77 27.42 7.50
C ALA A 149 14.49 28.55 6.74
N PRO A 150 14.18 29.84 6.99
CA PRO A 150 14.91 30.92 6.36
C PRO A 150 16.36 30.87 6.86
N ALA A 151 17.31 30.97 5.93
CA ALA A 151 18.73 31.07 6.21
C ALA A 151 18.99 32.22 7.19
N ALA A 152 19.11 31.89 8.47
CA ALA A 152 19.52 32.81 9.51
C ALA A 152 20.97 32.51 9.88
N GLY A 153 21.88 33.24 9.22
CA GLY A 153 23.19 33.60 9.78
C GLY A 153 24.38 32.77 9.29
N GLY A 154 25.29 33.45 8.57
CA GLY A 154 26.69 33.04 8.45
C GLY A 154 27.30 33.16 7.07
N GLN A 155 27.36 34.37 6.49
CA GLN A 155 28.40 34.70 5.52
C GLN A 155 29.53 35.45 6.24
N GLN A 156 30.75 35.13 5.81
CA GLN A 156 32.08 35.68 6.11
C GLN A 156 32.86 34.95 7.20
#